data_AF-A0A402BTT5-F1
#
_entry.id   AF-A0A402BTT5-F1
#
_cell.length_a   1.000
_cell.length_b   1.000
_cell.length_c   1.000
_cell.angle_alpha   90.00
_cell.angle_beta   90.00
_cell.angle_gamma   90.00
#
_symmetry.space_group_name_H-M   'P 1'
#
loop_
_entity.id
_entity.type
_entity.pdbx_description
1 polymer ?
#
loop_
_entity_poly.entity_id
_entity_poly.type
_entity_poly.pdbx_seq_one_letter_code
_entity_poly.pdbx_strand_id
1 'polypeptide(L)'
;MKTSAKILIFKGADEKEHKFTVNEKGQLMPYVEEEIQTVTKTPWKASNDVLNTCKFLGLSRGTVMKLISLGELKAVKAGKRWIIPGWAIEQFLQQPMHA
;
A
#
# COMPACT_ATOMS: atom_id res chain seq x y z
N MET A 1 -20.45 -6.79 -7.40
CA MET A 1 -20.46 -8.11 -6.75
C MET A 1 -19.03 -8.63 -6.79
N LYS A 2 -18.41 -8.92 -5.64
CA LYS A 2 -17.07 -9.54 -5.61
C LYS A 2 -17.27 -11.02 -5.88
N THR A 3 -16.90 -11.49 -7.06
CA THR A 3 -16.94 -12.93 -7.39
C THR A 3 -15.88 -13.61 -6.53
N SER A 4 -16.29 -14.25 -5.43
CA SER A 4 -15.40 -15.10 -4.64
C SER A 4 -14.87 -16.19 -5.56
N ALA A 5 -13.57 -16.17 -5.85
CA ALA A 5 -12.93 -17.19 -6.68
C ALA A 5 -13.14 -18.57 -6.02
N LYS A 6 -13.82 -19.50 -6.71
CA LYS A 6 -13.94 -20.88 -6.25
C LYS A 6 -12.57 -21.56 -6.44
N ILE A 7 -11.94 -21.91 -5.32
CA ILE A 7 -10.69 -22.69 -5.31
C ILE A 7 -11.07 -24.18 -5.35
N LEU A 8 -10.50 -24.92 -6.29
CA LEU A 8 -10.65 -26.37 -6.42
C LEU A 8 -9.36 -27.05 -5.98
N ILE A 9 -9.47 -28.12 -5.19
CA ILE A 9 -8.33 -28.89 -4.69
C ILE A 9 -8.38 -30.28 -5.30
N PHE A 10 -7.30 -30.69 -5.96
CA PHE A 10 -7.17 -32.03 -6.57
C PHE A 10 -5.95 -32.74 -5.98
N LYS A 11 -6.11 -34.02 -5.62
CA LYS A 11 -4.98 -34.89 -5.23
C LYS A 11 -4.33 -35.46 -6.50
N GLY A 12 -3.08 -35.11 -6.73
CA GLY A 12 -2.27 -35.60 -7.85
C GLY A 12 -1.87 -37.06 -7.70
N ALA A 13 -1.34 -37.64 -8.78
CA ALA A 13 -0.83 -39.02 -8.79
C ALA A 13 0.41 -39.21 -7.89
N ASP A 14 1.03 -38.10 -7.48
CA ASP A 14 2.12 -38.01 -6.50
C ASP A 14 1.61 -37.90 -5.06
N GLU A 15 0.32 -38.12 -4.84
CA GLU A 15 -0.42 -37.93 -3.59
C GLU A 15 -0.47 -36.50 -3.04
N LYS A 16 0.02 -35.50 -3.79
CA LYS A 16 0.01 -34.11 -3.32
C LYS A 16 -1.27 -33.40 -3.70
N GLU A 17 -1.72 -32.51 -2.84
CA GLU A 17 -2.86 -31.65 -3.13
C GLU A 17 -2.43 -30.41 -3.91
N HIS A 18 -3.07 -30.18 -5.05
CA HIS A 18 -2.86 -29.02 -5.90
C HIS A 18 -4.12 -28.17 -5.94
N LYS A 19 -3.95 -26.86 -5.74
CA LYS A 19 -5.04 -25.87 -5.79
C LYS A 19 -5.13 -25.26 -7.18
N PHE A 20 -6.34 -25.08 -7.69
CA PHE A 20 -6.64 -24.49 -8.99
C PHE A 20 -7.77 -23.49 -8.90
N THR A 21 -7.79 -22.54 -9.84
CA THR A 21 -8.91 -21.61 -10.08
C THR A 21 -9.41 -21.75 -11.51
N VAL A 22 -10.64 -21.29 -11.74
CA VAL A 22 -11.25 -21.28 -13.07
C VAL A 22 -11.25 -19.84 -13.58
N ASN A 23 -10.70 -19.61 -14.77
CA ASN A 23 -10.73 -18.31 -15.42
C ASN A 23 -12.09 -18.04 -16.09
N GLU A 24 -12.30 -16.83 -16.61
CA GLU A 24 -13.56 -16.43 -17.26
C GLU A 24 -13.91 -17.26 -18.51
N LYS A 25 -12.91 -17.95 -19.09
CA LYS A 25 -13.06 -18.86 -20.24
C LYS A 25 -13.38 -20.31 -19.81
N GLY A 26 -13.56 -20.56 -18.51
CA GLY A 26 -13.85 -21.89 -17.97
C GLY A 26 -12.63 -22.83 -17.91
N GLN A 27 -11.41 -22.31 -18.10
CA GLN A 27 -10.19 -23.12 -18.06
C GLN A 27 -9.61 -23.17 -16.64
N LEU A 28 -9.11 -24.35 -16.24
CA LEU A 28 -8.39 -24.55 -14.99
C LEU A 28 -7.00 -23.94 -15.07
N MET A 29 -6.66 -23.09 -14.11
CA MET A 29 -5.34 -22.50 -13.93
C MET A 29 -4.81 -22.85 -12.54
N PRO A 30 -3.50 -23.13 -12.38
CA PRO A 30 -2.90 -23.31 -11.05
C PRO A 30 -3.21 -22.09 -10.19
N TYR A 31 -3.64 -22.33 -8.95
CA TYR A 31 -3.81 -21.24 -7.99
C TYR A 31 -2.42 -20.74 -7.61
N VAL A 32 -2.05 -19.60 -8.18
CA VAL A 32 -0.94 -18.81 -7.68
C VAL A 32 -1.51 -17.98 -6.55
N GLU A 33 -1.10 -18.30 -5.32
CA GLU A 33 -1.30 -17.41 -4.20
C GLU A 33 -0.39 -16.20 -4.49
N GLU A 34 -0.94 -15.21 -5.19
CA GLU A 34 -0.29 -13.91 -5.23
C GLU A 34 -0.18 -13.50 -3.78
N GLU A 35 1.04 -13.60 -3.23
CA GLU A 35 1.41 -12.87 -2.04
C GLU A 35 1.17 -11.41 -2.39
N ILE A 36 -0.06 -10.96 -2.21
CA ILE A 36 -0.36 -9.56 -2.00
C ILE A 36 0.50 -9.28 -0.79
N GLN A 37 1.66 -8.68 -1.01
CA GLN A 37 2.44 -8.06 0.03
C GLN A 37 1.53 -6.97 0.58
N THR A 38 0.65 -7.37 1.49
CA THR A 38 -0.02 -6.48 2.39
C THR A 38 1.08 -6.02 3.33
N VAL A 39 1.98 -5.16 2.81
CA VAL A 39 2.56 -4.09 3.61
C VAL A 39 1.36 -3.59 4.38
N THR A 40 1.36 -3.83 5.68
CA THR A 40 0.26 -3.55 6.58
C THR A 40 -0.03 -2.06 6.47
N LYS A 41 -0.86 -1.68 5.48
CA LYS A 41 -1.31 -0.33 5.22
C LYS A 41 -2.27 -0.06 6.35
N THR A 42 -1.72 0.31 7.49
CA THR A 42 -2.44 1.16 8.42
C THR A 42 -2.95 2.31 7.55
N PRO A 43 -4.27 2.45 7.33
CA PRO A 43 -4.76 3.52 6.48
C PRO A 43 -4.26 4.83 7.09
N TRP A 44 -3.66 5.69 6.28
CA TRP A 44 -3.16 6.96 6.77
C TRP A 44 -4.31 7.68 7.47
N LYS A 45 -4.04 8.26 8.64
CA LYS A 45 -5.06 9.10 9.27
C LYS A 45 -5.34 10.28 8.33
N ALA A 46 -6.58 10.78 8.36
CA ALA A 46 -6.97 11.95 7.57
C ALA A 46 -6.03 13.15 7.85
N SER A 47 -5.53 13.25 9.09
CA SER A 47 -4.54 14.24 9.53
C SER A 47 -3.40 13.58 10.29
N ASN A 48 -2.16 13.87 9.91
CA ASN A 48 -0.95 13.34 10.55
C ASN A 48 -0.08 14.51 11.04
N ASP A 49 0.63 14.32 12.14
CA ASP A 49 1.67 15.26 12.55
C ASP A 49 2.99 14.91 11.86
N VAL A 50 3.97 15.80 12.00
CA VAL A 50 5.31 15.61 11.42
C VAL A 50 5.95 14.31 11.92
N LEU A 51 5.80 13.97 13.20
CA LEU A 51 6.44 12.80 13.80
C LEU A 51 5.90 11.49 13.24
N ASN A 52 4.58 11.35 13.09
CA ASN A 52 4.02 10.15 12.46
C ASN A 52 4.40 10.09 10.97
N THR A 53 4.42 11.24 10.29
CA THR A 53 4.84 11.32 8.88
C THR A 53 6.30 10.89 8.70
N CYS A 54 7.20 11.23 9.63
CA CYS A 54 8.58 10.72 9.62
C CYS A 54 8.63 9.19 9.68
N LYS A 55 7.81 8.56 10.54
CA LYS A 55 7.75 7.09 10.66
C LYS A 55 7.21 6.45 9.39
N PHE A 56 6.23 7.08 8.76
CA PHE A 56 5.62 6.60 7.52
C PHE A 56 6.57 6.67 6.32
N LEU A 57 7.34 7.75 6.20
CA LEU A 57 8.27 7.95 5.09
C LEU A 57 9.67 7.39 5.37
N GLY A 58 9.98 7.00 6.61
CA GLY A 58 11.33 6.62 7.01
C GLY A 58 12.34 7.77 6.96
N LEU A 59 11.88 9.03 7.06
CA LEU A 59 12.69 10.23 6.89
C LEU A 59 12.94 10.96 8.21
N SER A 60 14.07 11.68 8.28
CA SER A 60 14.36 12.55 9.41
C SER A 60 13.37 13.71 9.49
N ARG A 61 13.14 14.24 10.70
CA ARG A 61 12.31 15.44 10.90
C ARG A 61 12.81 16.63 10.09
N GLY A 62 14.14 16.81 9.99
CA GLY A 62 14.72 17.89 9.21
C GLY A 62 14.37 17.78 7.73
N THR A 63 14.47 16.57 7.18
CA THR A 63 14.09 16.28 5.79
C THR A 63 12.60 16.54 5.57
N VAL A 64 11.71 16.02 6.42
CA VAL A 64 10.26 16.24 6.27
C VAL A 64 9.91 17.73 6.36
N MET A 65 10.51 18.47 7.28
CA MET A 65 10.30 19.92 7.39
C MET A 65 10.83 20.66 6.15
N LYS A 66 11.93 20.21 5.56
CA LYS A 66 12.46 20.75 4.30
C LYS A 66 11.50 20.50 3.14
N LEU A 67 10.98 19.27 3.00
CA LEU A 67 9.98 18.93 1.98
C LEU A 67 8.72 19.80 2.09
N ILE A 68 8.24 20.03 3.32
CA ILE A 68 7.12 20.95 3.58
C ILE A 68 7.47 22.38 3.17
N SER A 69 8.67 22.86 3.51
CA SER A 69 9.11 24.21 3.17
C SER A 69 9.32 24.42 1.67
N LEU A 70 9.72 23.37 0.94
CA LEU A 70 9.88 23.39 -0.51
C LEU A 70 8.54 23.22 -1.25
N GLY A 71 7.47 22.83 -0.55
CA GLY A 71 6.16 22.56 -1.14
C GLY A 71 6.04 21.19 -1.81
N GLU A 72 7.10 20.37 -1.77
CA GLU A 72 7.13 19.00 -2.28
C GLU A 72 6.22 18.07 -1.46
N LEU A 73 6.04 18.36 -0.17
CA LEU A 73 5.07 17.70 0.70
C LEU A 73 4.03 18.70 1.19
N LYS A 74 2.77 18.52 0.77
CA LYS A 74 1.69 19.41 1.18
C LYS A 74 1.37 19.26 2.68
N ALA A 75 1.34 20.38 3.38
CA ALA A 75 0.98 20.46 4.79
C ALA A 75 0.30 21.78 5.13
N VAL A 76 -0.51 21.79 6.18
CA VAL A 76 -1.20 22.98 6.70
C VAL A 76 -0.62 23.34 8.07
N LYS A 77 -0.29 24.61 8.28
CA LYS A 77 0.19 25.10 9.57
C LYS A 77 -1.00 25.42 10.48
N ALA A 78 -1.16 24.66 11.56
CA ALA A 78 -2.17 24.86 12.60
C ALA A 78 -1.50 25.34 13.88
N GLY A 79 -1.42 26.66 14.06
CA GLY A 79 -0.72 27.29 15.17
C GLY A 79 0.79 26.97 15.15
N LYS A 80 1.26 26.24 16.18
CA LYS A 80 2.66 25.83 16.32
C LYS A 80 2.99 24.49 15.66
N ARG A 81 2.00 23.80 15.08
CA ARG A 81 2.16 22.46 14.52
C ARG A 81 1.87 22.44 13.02
N TRP A 82 2.49 21.49 12.33
CA TRP A 82 2.19 21.17 10.94
C TRP A 82 1.32 19.92 10.89
N ILE A 83 0.28 19.99 10.07
CA ILE A 83 -0.66 18.90 9.80
C ILE A 83 -0.46 18.46 8.36
N ILE A 84 -0.11 17.20 8.16
CA ILE A 84 0.05 16.55 6.85
C ILE A 84 -1.18 15.69 6.58
N PRO A 85 -2.00 16.03 5.56
CA PRO A 85 -3.12 15.20 5.16
C PRO A 85 -2.66 13.83 4.66
N GLY A 86 -3.42 12.77 4.95
CA GLY A 86 -3.06 11.41 4.49
C GLY A 86 -2.87 11.31 2.97
N TRP A 87 -3.74 11.97 2.19
CA TRP A 87 -3.64 12.01 0.73
C TRP A 87 -2.36 12.69 0.22
N ALA A 88 -1.78 13.62 0.98
CA ALA A 88 -0.54 14.28 0.59
C ALA A 88 0.66 13.32 0.71
N ILE A 89 0.63 12.42 1.69
CA ILE A 89 1.63 11.35 1.87
C ILE A 89 1.51 10.36 0.71
N GLU A 90 0.29 9.95 0.36
CA GLU A 90 0.05 9.06 -0.79
C GLU A 90 0.54 9.67 -2.10
N GLN A 91 0.17 10.94 -2.35
CA GLN A 91 0.59 11.65 -3.55
C GLN A 91 2.12 11.76 -3.62
N PHE A 92 2.79 12.01 -2.48
CA PHE A 92 4.25 12.08 -2.42
C PHE A 92 4.91 10.74 -2.78
N LEU A 93 4.38 9.62 -2.25
CA LEU A 93 4.91 8.27 -2.53
C LEU A 93 4.64 7.79 -3.96
N GLN A 94 3.65 8.36 -4.64
CA GLN A 94 3.31 8.04 -6.03
C GLN A 94 4.16 8.80 -7.05
N GLN A 95 4.85 9.88 -6.64
CA GLN A 95 5.70 10.62 -7.55
C GLN A 95 6.95 9.79 -7.86
N PRO A 96 7.23 9.45 -9.14
CA PRO A 96 8.50 8.87 -9.50
C PRO A 96 9.57 9.90 -9.14
N MET A 97 10.56 9.51 -8.33
CA MET A 97 11.71 10.35 -8.05
C MET A 97 12.34 10.72 -9.39
N HIS A 98 12.26 12.00 -9.77
CA HIS A 98 13.09 12.52 -10.84
C HIS A 98 14.53 12.51 -10.32
N ALA A 99 15.27 11.46 -10.71
CA ALA A 99 16.71 11.34 -10.55
C ALA A 99 17.45 12.29 -11.48
#